data_AF-A0A4Y9ZL61-F1
#
_entry.id   AF-A0A4Y9ZL61-F1
#
_cell.length_a   1.000
_cell.length_b   1.000
_cell.length_c   1.000
_cell.angle_alpha   90.00
_cell.angle_beta   90.00
_cell.angle_gamma   90.00
#
_symmetry.space_group_name_H-M   'P 1'
#
loop_
_entity.id
_entity.type
_entity.pdbx_description
1 polymer ?
#
loop_
_entity_poly.entity_id
_entity_poly.type
_entity_poly.pdbx_seq_one_letter_code
_entity_poly.pdbx_strand_id
1 'polypeptide(L)'
;MISDHLGSANPILIRELNVEGGDHFEIWGTMTFPTRTSHGLSISFDWSVHDAKLLHQFFVALPQLQISGIHICDMPLISRSKWQRVFARENMASIKSVVISARPECFGGLIRFLSEPIASVPTLRSLKCIDMDFVGMHLWLDHLQEVLQTRKENGVPLQKISFYRCSSLDEELVGHSEDIVPTVIISDDFPSDDESSDGDFDGSLDDELEDS
;
A
#
# COMPACT_ATOMS: atom_id res chain seq x y z
N MET A 1 -18.49 -32.79 27.08
CA MET A 1 -17.40 -31.81 27.24
C MET A 1 -16.56 -31.88 25.99
N ILE A 2 -16.80 -30.98 25.04
CA ILE A 2 -15.99 -30.86 23.82
C ILE A 2 -14.81 -29.99 24.25
N SER A 3 -13.61 -30.57 24.20
CA SER A 3 -12.37 -29.91 24.65
C SER A 3 -12.03 -28.75 23.72
N ASP A 4 -11.80 -27.58 24.31
CA ASP A 4 -11.24 -26.36 23.72
C ASP A 4 -9.79 -26.58 23.25
N HIS A 5 -9.60 -27.39 22.22
CA HIS A 5 -8.32 -27.62 21.54
C HIS A 5 -8.29 -27.06 20.13
N LEU A 6 -8.96 -25.91 19.91
CA LEU A 6 -8.45 -24.93 18.95
C LEU A 6 -7.22 -24.28 19.58
N GLY A 7 -6.14 -25.07 19.71
CA GLY A 7 -4.82 -24.54 19.97
C GLY A 7 -4.56 -23.45 18.96
N SER A 8 -4.04 -22.31 19.42
CA SER A 8 -3.74 -21.14 18.60
C SER A 8 -2.96 -21.57 17.36
N ALA A 9 -3.66 -21.80 16.25
CA ALA A 9 -3.01 -22.10 14.99
C ALA A 9 -2.11 -20.89 14.72
N ASN A 10 -0.82 -21.15 14.50
CA ASN A 10 0.10 -20.09 14.12
C ASN A 10 -0.52 -19.34 12.94
N PRO A 11 -0.60 -17.99 13.00
CA PRO A 11 -1.29 -17.23 11.97
C PRO A 11 -0.59 -17.41 10.62
N ILE A 12 -1.37 -17.49 9.55
CA ILE A 12 -0.82 -17.39 8.19
C ILE A 12 -0.30 -15.95 8.04
N LEU A 13 0.97 -15.83 7.66
CA LEU A 13 1.64 -14.55 7.45
C LEU A 13 1.59 -14.20 5.97
N ILE A 14 0.99 -13.06 5.63
CA ILE A 14 1.14 -12.44 4.32
C ILE A 14 2.33 -11.48 4.42
N ARG A 15 3.40 -11.75 3.66
CA ARG A 15 4.58 -10.87 3.67
C ARG A 15 4.27 -9.55 2.97
N GLU A 16 3.74 -9.65 1.76
CA GLU A 16 3.38 -8.50 0.95
C GLU A 16 2.07 -8.80 0.24
N LEU A 17 1.17 -7.84 0.27
CA LEU A 17 -0.06 -7.83 -0.49
C LEU A 17 0.01 -6.67 -1.47
N ASN A 18 0.19 -6.99 -2.74
CA ASN A 18 0.15 -6.01 -3.81
C ASN A 18 -1.28 -5.88 -4.30
N VAL A 19 -1.70 -4.64 -4.50
CA VAL A 19 -3.03 -4.27 -4.90
C VAL A 19 -2.91 -3.33 -6.08
N GLU A 20 -3.22 -3.79 -7.28
CA GLU A 20 -3.18 -2.94 -8.48
C GLU A 20 -4.58 -2.55 -8.92
N GLY A 21 -4.77 -1.25 -9.16
CA GLY A 21 -5.98 -0.70 -9.74
C GLY A 21 -5.80 -0.28 -11.20
N GLY A 22 -6.90 -0.33 -11.95
CA GLY A 22 -6.93 -0.06 -13.39
C GLY A 22 -8.27 -0.48 -13.96
N ASP A 23 -8.28 -1.19 -15.09
CA ASP A 23 -9.48 -1.80 -15.68
C ASP A 23 -9.97 -3.05 -14.93
N HIS A 24 -9.12 -3.59 -14.05
CA HIS A 24 -9.43 -4.64 -13.08
C HIS A 24 -8.74 -4.30 -11.74
N PHE A 25 -9.01 -5.09 -10.72
CA PHE A 25 -8.40 -4.98 -9.41
C PHE A 25 -7.73 -6.31 -9.08
N GLU A 26 -6.41 -6.33 -8.95
CA GLU A 26 -5.68 -7.57 -8.69
C GLU A 26 -4.99 -7.52 -7.32
N ILE A 27 -5.09 -8.64 -6.60
CA ILE A 27 -4.43 -8.87 -5.33
C ILE A 27 -3.45 -10.02 -5.52
N TRP A 28 -2.16 -9.77 -5.33
CA TRP A 28 -1.19 -10.87 -5.24
C TRP A 28 -0.32 -10.76 -4.00
N GLY A 29 0.10 -11.91 -3.48
CA GLY A 29 0.93 -11.94 -2.29
C GLY A 29 1.51 -13.30 -1.99
N THR A 30 2.57 -13.30 -1.18
CA THR A 30 3.22 -14.53 -0.71
C THR A 30 2.75 -14.82 0.70
N MET A 31 2.10 -15.97 0.86
CA MET A 31 1.65 -16.47 2.16
C MET A 31 2.67 -17.47 2.70
N THR A 32 3.06 -17.29 3.96
CA THR A 32 3.90 -18.24 4.69
C THR A 32 3.05 -18.97 5.72
N PHE A 33 2.96 -20.29 5.59
CA PHE A 33 2.20 -21.15 6.49
C PHE A 33 3.04 -21.58 7.71
N PRO A 34 2.40 -22.04 8.79
CA PRO A 34 3.11 -22.55 9.98
C PRO A 34 4.13 -23.66 9.70
N THR A 35 3.93 -24.41 8.62
CA THR A 35 4.81 -25.44 8.09
C THR A 35 6.07 -24.89 7.41
N ARG A 36 6.25 -23.56 7.38
CA ARG A 36 7.29 -22.83 6.65
C ARG A 36 7.24 -23.00 5.13
N THR A 37 6.11 -23.49 4.61
CA THR A 37 5.86 -23.51 3.18
C THR A 37 5.34 -22.15 2.74
N SER A 38 5.83 -21.68 1.60
CA SER A 38 5.41 -20.41 0.98
C SER A 38 4.60 -20.70 -0.28
N HIS A 39 3.48 -20.01 -0.42
CA HIS A 39 2.62 -20.11 -1.60
C HIS A 39 2.24 -18.73 -2.10
N GLY A 40 2.22 -18.56 -3.42
CA GLY A 40 1.64 -17.39 -4.07
C GLY A 40 0.11 -17.46 -4.05
N LEU A 41 -0.52 -16.33 -3.74
CA LEU A 41 -1.93 -16.08 -3.96
C LEU A 41 -2.03 -15.00 -5.03
N SER A 42 -2.84 -15.21 -6.06
CA SER A 42 -3.28 -14.16 -6.98
C SER A 42 -4.79 -14.22 -7.12
N ILE A 43 -5.46 -13.08 -6.94
CA ILE A 43 -6.91 -12.92 -7.04
C ILE A 43 -7.18 -11.67 -7.86
N SER A 44 -7.80 -11.84 -9.03
CA SER A 44 -8.21 -10.73 -9.90
C SER A 44 -9.73 -10.55 -9.81
N PHE A 45 -10.16 -9.30 -9.67
CA PHE A 45 -11.55 -8.88 -9.63
C PHE A 45 -11.81 -7.91 -10.78
N ASP A 46 -12.89 -8.09 -11.52
CA ASP A 46 -13.32 -7.10 -12.52
C ASP A 46 -13.92 -5.85 -11.83
N TRP A 47 -13.97 -4.70 -12.50
CA TRP A 47 -14.65 -3.51 -11.95
C TRP A 47 -16.15 -3.49 -12.23
N SER A 48 -16.91 -4.38 -11.58
CA SER A 48 -18.36 -4.22 -11.46
C SER A 48 -18.73 -3.70 -10.05
N VAL A 49 -19.96 -3.19 -9.90
CA VAL A 49 -20.47 -2.71 -8.59
C VAL A 49 -20.50 -3.83 -7.53
N HIS A 50 -20.44 -5.09 -7.95
CA HIS A 50 -20.43 -6.25 -7.06
C HIS A 50 -19.04 -6.46 -6.43
N ASP A 51 -17.98 -5.99 -7.07
CA ASP A 51 -16.59 -6.31 -6.71
C ASP A 51 -16.06 -5.47 -5.55
N ALA A 52 -16.56 -4.24 -5.35
CA ALA A 52 -16.26 -3.47 -4.13
C ALA A 52 -16.80 -4.15 -2.85
N LYS A 53 -17.86 -4.97 -2.97
CA LYS A 53 -18.35 -5.79 -1.84
C LYS A 53 -17.46 -7.01 -1.62
N LEU A 54 -17.05 -7.69 -2.68
CA LEU A 54 -16.12 -8.82 -2.61
C LEU A 54 -14.76 -8.39 -2.05
N LEU A 55 -14.27 -7.24 -2.49
CA LEU A 55 -13.06 -6.64 -1.96
C LEU A 55 -13.20 -6.34 -0.47
N HIS A 56 -14.30 -5.70 -0.08
CA HIS A 56 -14.57 -5.47 1.34
C HIS A 56 -14.67 -6.79 2.13
N GLN A 57 -15.32 -7.83 1.61
CA GLN A 57 -15.40 -9.14 2.26
C GLN A 57 -14.01 -9.80 2.40
N PHE A 58 -13.15 -9.65 1.39
CA PHE A 58 -11.76 -10.09 1.46
C PHE A 58 -11.03 -9.34 2.61
N PHE A 59 -11.08 -8.02 2.62
CA PHE A 59 -10.46 -7.20 3.68
C PHE A 59 -11.04 -7.43 5.08
N VAL A 60 -12.32 -7.79 5.20
CA VAL A 60 -12.96 -8.18 6.47
C VAL A 60 -12.55 -9.60 6.91
N ALA A 61 -12.13 -10.46 5.99
CA ALA A 61 -11.55 -11.77 6.32
C ALA A 61 -10.06 -11.69 6.69
N LEU A 62 -9.35 -10.63 6.25
CA LEU A 62 -7.94 -10.38 6.55
C LEU A 62 -7.55 -10.23 8.03
N PRO A 63 -8.39 -9.82 9.00
CA PRO A 63 -8.00 -9.74 10.41
C PRO A 63 -7.60 -11.09 11.02
N GLN A 64 -7.98 -12.21 10.39
CA GLN A 64 -7.50 -13.55 10.76
C GLN A 64 -6.08 -13.84 10.27
N LEU A 65 -5.50 -12.94 9.46
CA LEU A 65 -4.18 -13.05 8.83
C LEU A 65 -3.28 -11.92 9.35
N GLN A 66 -2.00 -12.22 9.58
CA GLN A 66 -1.01 -11.18 9.88
C GLN A 66 -0.42 -10.67 8.58
N ILE A 67 -0.50 -9.36 8.32
CA ILE A 67 -0.03 -8.75 7.06
C ILE A 67 1.14 -7.81 7.37
N SER A 68 2.31 -8.11 6.80
CA SER A 68 3.52 -7.32 7.05
C SER A 68 3.55 -6.04 6.22
N GLY A 69 3.08 -6.10 4.96
CA GLY A 69 2.96 -4.93 4.09
C GLY A 69 1.80 -5.05 3.11
N ILE A 70 1.17 -3.91 2.81
CA ILE A 70 0.32 -3.75 1.64
C ILE A 70 0.94 -2.69 0.75
N HIS A 71 1.13 -3.01 -0.51
CA HIS A 71 1.49 -2.05 -1.55
C HIS A 71 0.27 -1.85 -2.45
N ILE A 72 -0.19 -0.61 -2.56
CA ILE A 72 -1.32 -0.26 -3.41
C ILE A 72 -0.83 0.57 -4.59
N CYS A 73 -0.93 0.02 -5.79
CA CYS A 73 -0.64 0.67 -7.05
C CYS A 73 -1.96 1.15 -7.69
N ASP A 74 -1.93 2.36 -8.25
CA ASP A 74 -2.92 2.81 -9.23
C ASP A 74 -4.36 2.83 -8.74
N MET A 75 -4.53 3.51 -7.61
CA MET A 75 -5.80 3.67 -6.93
C MET A 75 -6.94 4.07 -7.88
N PRO A 76 -7.96 3.21 -8.09
CA PRO A 76 -9.11 3.48 -8.96
C PRO A 76 -9.94 4.66 -8.42
N LEU A 77 -10.59 5.37 -9.34
CA LEU A 77 -11.49 6.49 -9.04
C LEU A 77 -12.85 6.02 -8.48
N ILE A 78 -12.86 5.34 -7.33
CA ILE A 78 -14.10 4.96 -6.65
C ILE A 78 -14.55 6.03 -5.64
N SER A 79 -15.81 5.92 -5.18
CA SER A 79 -16.33 6.84 -4.18
C SER A 79 -15.58 6.70 -2.86
N ARG A 80 -15.30 7.84 -2.20
CA ARG A 80 -14.68 7.91 -0.87
C ARG A 80 -15.27 6.90 0.12
N SER A 81 -16.60 6.79 0.16
CA SER A 81 -17.32 5.85 1.03
C SER A 81 -16.97 4.37 0.82
N LYS A 82 -16.56 3.97 -0.39
CA LYS A 82 -16.11 2.61 -0.68
C LYS A 82 -14.70 2.38 -0.14
N TRP A 83 -13.78 3.31 -0.37
CA TRP A 83 -12.42 3.25 0.20
C TRP A 83 -12.44 3.19 1.72
N GLN A 84 -13.25 4.04 2.35
CA GLN A 84 -13.43 4.07 3.80
C GLN A 84 -13.92 2.74 4.36
N ARG A 85 -14.77 2.02 3.62
CA ARG A 85 -15.29 0.72 4.03
C ARG A 85 -14.23 -0.38 3.92
N VAL A 86 -13.41 -0.32 2.86
CA VAL A 86 -12.33 -1.29 2.63
C VAL A 86 -11.21 -1.10 3.66
N PHE A 87 -10.78 0.15 3.89
CA PHE A 87 -9.68 0.51 4.78
C PHE A 87 -10.15 1.10 6.11
N ALA A 88 -11.30 0.64 6.61
CA ALA A 88 -11.80 1.02 7.93
C ALA A 88 -10.77 0.62 9.01
N ARG A 89 -10.73 1.36 10.13
CA ARG A 89 -9.76 1.16 11.22
C ARG A 89 -9.67 -0.30 11.69
N GLU A 90 -10.80 -1.00 11.72
CA GLU A 90 -10.93 -2.41 12.11
C GLU A 90 -10.15 -3.33 11.16
N ASN A 91 -10.23 -3.09 9.85
CA ASN A 91 -9.52 -3.86 8.83
C ASN A 91 -8.03 -3.54 8.79
N MET A 92 -7.65 -2.31 9.19
CA MET A 92 -6.26 -1.84 9.22
C MET A 92 -5.48 -2.27 10.45
N ALA A 93 -6.14 -2.83 11.47
CA ALA A 93 -5.49 -3.16 12.75
C ALA A 93 -4.44 -4.28 12.64
N SER A 94 -4.57 -5.20 11.68
CA SER A 94 -3.64 -6.32 11.46
C SER A 94 -2.53 -6.03 10.44
N ILE A 95 -2.55 -4.85 9.82
CA ILE A 95 -1.61 -4.43 8.79
C ILE A 95 -0.48 -3.63 9.42
N LYS A 96 0.77 -4.03 9.23
CA LYS A 96 1.92 -3.30 9.82
C LYS A 96 2.34 -2.07 9.01
N SER A 97 2.28 -2.16 7.69
CA SER A 97 2.73 -1.11 6.78
C SER A 97 1.85 -1.04 5.52
N VAL A 98 1.63 0.18 5.04
CA VAL A 98 0.97 0.48 3.77
C VAL A 98 1.87 1.44 2.98
N VAL A 99 2.13 1.06 1.74
CA VAL A 99 2.79 1.86 0.72
C VAL A 99 1.78 2.10 -0.40
N ILE A 100 1.70 3.33 -0.90
CA ILE A 100 0.83 3.66 -2.04
C ILE A 100 1.70 4.20 -3.17
N SER A 101 1.50 3.70 -4.38
CA SER A 101 2.07 4.23 -5.61
C SER A 101 0.95 4.78 -6.49
N ALA A 102 1.08 6.02 -6.92
CA ALA A 102 0.11 6.70 -7.75
C ALA A 102 0.77 7.16 -9.05
N ARG A 103 0.12 6.83 -10.17
CA ARG A 103 0.30 7.43 -11.50
C ARG A 103 -0.71 8.57 -11.74
N PRO A 104 -0.51 9.44 -12.74
CA PRO A 104 -1.33 10.63 -12.98
C PRO A 104 -2.84 10.39 -12.97
N GLU A 105 -3.30 9.35 -13.65
CA GLU A 105 -4.69 8.93 -13.79
C GLU A 105 -5.36 8.57 -12.44
N CYS A 106 -4.56 8.15 -11.46
CA CYS A 106 -5.01 7.68 -10.16
C CYS A 106 -4.86 8.74 -9.06
N PHE A 107 -4.26 9.90 -9.34
CA PHE A 107 -3.98 10.92 -8.33
C PHE A 107 -5.25 11.45 -7.66
N GLY A 108 -6.32 11.67 -8.42
CA GLY A 108 -7.62 12.05 -7.85
C GLY A 108 -8.22 10.97 -6.94
N GLY A 109 -7.95 9.69 -7.23
CA GLY A 109 -8.35 8.55 -6.41
C GLY A 109 -7.56 8.50 -5.11
N LEU A 110 -6.25 8.74 -5.18
CA LEU A 110 -5.37 8.89 -4.03
C LEU A 110 -5.84 10.01 -3.09
N ILE A 111 -6.09 11.22 -3.60
CA ILE A 111 -6.49 12.34 -2.73
C ILE A 111 -7.83 12.03 -2.03
N ARG A 112 -8.78 11.40 -2.73
CA ARG A 112 -10.05 10.93 -2.16
C ARG A 112 -9.87 9.81 -1.14
N PHE A 113 -8.88 8.95 -1.36
CA PHE A 113 -8.50 7.91 -0.43
C PHE A 113 -7.89 8.51 0.83
N LEU A 114 -6.99 9.48 0.70
CA LEU A 114 -6.30 10.11 1.81
C LEU A 114 -7.19 11.07 2.62
N SER A 115 -8.27 11.58 2.05
CA SER A 115 -9.22 12.42 2.79
C SER A 115 -9.90 11.63 3.92
N GLU A 116 -10.32 12.33 4.99
CA GLU A 116 -10.80 11.69 6.23
C GLU A 116 -11.81 10.54 6.03
N PRO A 117 -11.86 9.52 6.90
CA PRO A 117 -11.05 9.30 8.09
C PRO A 117 -9.71 8.60 7.82
N ILE A 118 -9.34 8.34 6.57
CA ILE A 118 -8.11 7.59 6.24
C ILE A 118 -6.84 8.41 6.51
N ALA A 119 -6.94 9.74 6.57
CA ALA A 119 -5.90 10.60 7.14
C ALA A 119 -5.44 10.14 8.54
N SER A 120 -6.27 9.42 9.32
CA SER A 120 -5.88 8.90 10.64
C SER A 120 -5.23 7.51 10.62
N VAL A 121 -5.04 6.89 9.46
CA VAL A 121 -4.46 5.54 9.36
C VAL A 121 -2.96 5.59 9.68
N PRO A 122 -2.50 5.02 10.82
CA PRO A 122 -1.10 5.12 11.25
C PRO A 122 -0.17 4.22 10.44
N THR A 123 -0.74 3.23 9.75
CA THR A 123 -0.01 2.20 9.01
C THR A 123 0.40 2.67 7.63
N LEU A 124 -0.14 3.79 7.13
CA LEU A 124 0.33 4.45 5.92
C LEU A 124 1.69 5.10 6.16
N ARG A 125 2.73 4.48 5.59
CA ARG A 125 4.14 4.87 5.81
C ARG A 125 4.72 5.63 4.62
N SER A 126 4.40 5.20 3.40
CA SER A 126 5.01 5.77 2.20
C SER A 126 4.03 6.05 1.07
N LEU A 127 4.25 7.17 0.39
CA LEU A 127 3.59 7.54 -0.86
C LEU A 127 4.63 7.71 -1.96
N LYS A 128 4.43 7.05 -3.10
CA LYS A 128 5.24 7.17 -4.32
C LYS A 128 4.37 7.82 -5.40
N CYS A 129 4.79 8.97 -5.88
CA CYS A 129 4.24 9.66 -7.05
C CYS A 129 5.13 9.30 -8.24
N ILE A 130 4.56 8.69 -9.29
CA ILE A 130 5.31 8.15 -10.42
C ILE A 130 4.82 8.81 -11.70
N ASP A 131 5.73 9.31 -12.53
CA ASP A 131 5.45 9.94 -13.83
C ASP A 131 4.44 11.10 -13.75
N MET A 132 4.41 11.82 -12.62
CA MET A 132 3.47 12.92 -12.42
C MET A 132 3.89 14.19 -13.16
N ASP A 133 2.97 14.69 -13.99
CA ASP A 133 2.98 16.07 -14.45
C ASP A 133 2.00 16.90 -13.60
N PHE A 134 2.58 17.63 -12.67
CA PHE A 134 1.88 18.53 -11.76
C PHE A 134 1.44 19.85 -12.40
N VAL A 135 1.79 20.12 -13.67
CA VAL A 135 1.29 21.31 -14.37
C VAL A 135 -0.25 21.29 -14.37
N GLY A 136 -0.85 22.32 -13.79
CA GLY A 136 -2.32 22.42 -13.66
C GLY A 136 -2.93 21.56 -12.56
N MET A 137 -2.13 20.82 -11.77
CA MET A 137 -2.58 20.04 -10.62
C MET A 137 -2.48 20.77 -9.28
N HIS A 138 -2.23 22.08 -9.26
CA HIS A 138 -2.09 22.91 -8.06
C HIS A 138 -3.17 22.62 -7.01
N LEU A 139 -4.44 22.57 -7.42
CA LEU A 139 -5.55 22.25 -6.50
C LEU A 139 -5.37 20.88 -5.81
N TRP A 140 -4.93 19.85 -6.53
CA TRP A 140 -4.72 18.51 -5.96
C TRP A 140 -3.48 18.45 -5.06
N LEU A 141 -2.47 19.25 -5.36
CA LEU A 141 -1.28 19.39 -4.52
C LEU A 141 -1.59 20.11 -3.22
N ASP A 142 -2.38 21.17 -3.26
CA ASP A 142 -2.85 21.86 -2.06
C ASP A 142 -3.59 20.89 -1.13
N HIS A 143 -4.47 20.06 -1.69
CA HIS A 143 -5.16 19.02 -0.92
C HIS A 143 -4.20 17.95 -0.37
N LEU A 144 -3.20 17.54 -1.15
CA LEU A 144 -2.19 16.59 -0.67
C LEU A 144 -1.45 17.17 0.54
N GLN A 145 -0.98 18.41 0.42
CA GLN A 145 -0.28 19.11 1.50
C GLN A 145 -1.17 19.27 2.73
N GLU A 146 -2.44 19.66 2.56
CA GLU A 146 -3.41 19.77 3.67
C GLU A 146 -3.58 18.44 4.41
N VAL A 147 -3.71 17.34 3.68
CA VAL A 147 -3.79 15.99 4.27
C VAL A 147 -2.51 15.65 5.03
N LEU A 148 -1.34 15.86 4.41
CA LEU A 148 -0.05 15.55 5.04
C LEU A 148 0.16 16.39 6.32
N GLN A 149 -0.23 17.67 6.28
CA GLN A 149 -0.17 18.56 7.44
C GLN A 149 -1.11 18.09 8.55
N THR A 150 -2.36 17.75 8.22
CA THR A 150 -3.33 17.18 9.16
C THR A 150 -2.80 15.89 9.81
N ARG A 151 -2.12 15.04 9.03
CA ARG A 151 -1.47 13.82 9.54
C ARG A 151 -0.36 14.12 10.54
N LYS A 152 0.49 15.11 10.24
CA LYS A 152 1.57 15.56 11.13
C LYS A 152 1.01 16.10 12.45
N GLU A 153 0.00 16.95 12.39
CA GLU A 153 -0.65 17.55 13.56
C GLU A 153 -1.34 16.52 14.45
N ASN A 154 -1.92 15.48 13.85
CA ASN A 154 -2.53 14.37 14.57
C ASN A 154 -1.53 13.31 15.10
N GLY A 155 -0.22 13.55 14.96
CA GLY A 155 0.81 12.64 15.46
C GLY A 155 0.97 11.34 14.65
N VAL A 156 0.48 11.32 13.41
CA VAL A 156 0.59 10.18 12.47
C VAL A 156 1.21 10.61 11.13
N PRO A 157 2.40 11.26 11.13
CA PRO A 157 3.00 11.75 9.89
C PRO A 157 3.27 10.60 8.93
N LEU A 158 3.16 10.89 7.63
CA LEU A 158 3.74 10.02 6.60
C LEU A 158 5.26 9.97 6.83
N GLN A 159 5.89 8.80 6.68
CA GLN A 159 7.33 8.68 6.89
C GLN A 159 8.12 9.11 5.65
N LYS A 160 7.64 8.73 4.47
CA LYS A 160 8.35 8.92 3.20
C LYS A 160 7.38 9.35 2.10
N ILE A 161 7.73 10.40 1.37
CA ILE A 161 7.14 10.70 0.07
C ILE A 161 8.23 10.61 -1.01
N SER A 162 7.90 10.07 -2.17
CA SER A 162 8.86 9.88 -3.26
C SER A 162 8.26 10.36 -4.56
N PHE A 163 9.03 11.12 -5.33
CA PHE A 163 8.67 11.64 -6.64
C PHE A 163 9.61 11.01 -7.66
N TYR A 164 9.08 10.06 -8.44
CA TYR A 164 9.80 9.33 -9.47
C TYR A 164 9.38 9.87 -10.84
N ARG A 165 10.32 10.37 -11.63
CA ARG A 165 10.11 10.86 -13.00
C ARG A 165 9.06 11.98 -13.09
N CYS A 166 8.98 12.82 -12.06
CA CYS A 166 8.03 13.94 -12.01
C CYS A 166 8.66 15.20 -12.64
N SER A 167 8.48 15.39 -13.95
CA SER A 167 9.20 16.42 -14.73
C SER A 167 8.83 17.87 -14.41
N SER A 168 7.72 18.10 -13.71
CA SER A 168 7.21 19.43 -13.39
C SER A 168 7.29 19.75 -11.89
N LEU A 169 8.09 18.98 -11.13
CA LEU A 169 8.26 19.20 -9.70
C LEU A 169 9.03 20.51 -9.49
N ASP A 170 8.42 21.50 -8.83
CA ASP A 170 9.09 22.75 -8.50
C ASP A 170 9.73 22.72 -7.10
N GLU A 171 10.68 23.62 -6.87
CA GLU A 171 11.42 23.70 -5.60
C GLU A 171 10.52 24.07 -4.40
N GLU A 172 9.43 24.79 -4.65
CA GLU A 172 8.49 25.24 -3.62
C GLU A 172 7.68 24.06 -3.07
N LEU A 173 7.16 23.19 -3.93
CA LEU A 173 6.46 21.96 -3.55
C LEU A 173 7.37 20.99 -2.79
N VAL A 174 8.63 20.89 -3.21
CA VAL A 174 9.63 20.06 -2.52
C VAL A 174 9.87 20.60 -1.12
N GLY A 175 10.16 21.90 -0.99
CA GLY A 175 10.41 22.53 0.32
C GLY A 175 9.23 22.37 1.28
N HIS A 176 8.00 22.61 0.80
CA HIS A 176 6.81 22.37 1.61
C HIS A 176 6.65 20.91 2.03
N SER A 177 7.01 19.95 1.16
CA SER A 177 6.95 18.53 1.48
C SER A 177 7.98 18.14 2.54
N GLU A 178 9.19 18.69 2.48
CA GLU A 178 10.27 18.48 3.47
C GLU A 178 9.92 19.02 4.84
N ASP A 179 9.16 20.13 4.90
CA ASP A 179 8.66 20.68 6.15
C ASP A 179 7.63 19.76 6.83
N ILE A 180 6.89 18.96 6.06
CA ILE A 180 5.77 18.16 6.55
C ILE A 180 6.15 16.69 6.77
N VAL A 181 6.96 16.12 5.86
CA VAL A 181 7.30 14.69 5.80
C VAL A 181 8.79 14.48 6.11
N PRO A 182 9.16 13.53 7.00
CA PRO A 182 10.56 13.33 7.41
C PRO A 182 11.53 12.95 6.29
N THR A 183 11.05 12.33 5.21
CA THR A 183 11.88 11.88 4.10
C THR A 183 11.18 12.17 2.78
N VAL A 184 11.83 12.98 1.95
CA VAL A 184 11.43 13.29 0.58
C VAL A 184 12.48 12.71 -0.36
N ILE A 185 12.07 11.92 -1.34
CA ILE A 185 12.95 11.40 -2.39
C ILE A 185 12.51 11.97 -3.73
N ILE A 186 13.48 12.39 -4.53
CA ILE A 186 13.28 12.82 -5.92
C ILE A 186 14.25 11.99 -6.75
N SER A 187 13.74 11.32 -7.78
CA SER A 187 14.54 10.47 -8.66
C SER A 187 13.99 10.48 -10.08
N ASP A 188 14.88 10.39 -11.07
CA ASP A 188 14.53 10.21 -12.48
C ASP A 188 14.43 8.72 -12.87
N ASP A 189 14.74 7.81 -11.94
CA ASP A 189 14.62 6.36 -12.13
C ASP A 189 13.24 5.85 -11.68
N PHE A 190 12.86 4.65 -12.11
CA PHE A 190 11.69 3.97 -11.54
C PHE A 190 12.01 3.48 -10.12
N PRO A 191 11.01 3.41 -9.21
CA PRO A 191 11.19 2.74 -7.93
C PRO A 191 11.65 1.30 -8.17
N SER A 192 12.75 0.89 -7.57
CA SER A 192 13.16 -0.50 -7.54
C SER A 192 12.17 -1.32 -6.69
N ASP A 193 11.79 -2.51 -7.18
CA ASP A 193 10.91 -3.45 -6.46
C ASP A 193 11.49 -3.89 -5.10
N ASP A 194 12.80 -3.73 -4.90
CA ASP A 194 13.54 -4.13 -3.68
C ASP A 194 13.34 -3.19 -2.47
N GLU A 195 12.59 -2.09 -2.58
CA GLU A 195 12.31 -1.24 -1.41
C GLU A 195 11.35 -1.87 -0.38
N SER A 196 10.91 -3.12 -0.58
CA SER A 196 10.08 -3.91 0.34
C SER A 196 10.87 -4.88 1.23
N SER A 197 12.20 -4.78 1.28
CA SER A 197 13.07 -5.74 1.96
C SER A 197 13.81 -5.14 3.17
N ASP A 198 13.20 -5.20 4.35
CA ASP A 198 13.99 -5.40 5.59
C ASP A 198 14.23 -6.91 5.75
N GLY A 199 15.43 -7.37 5.38
CA GLY A 199 16.01 -8.62 5.89
C GLY A 199 16.34 -9.71 4.87
N ASP A 200 17.59 -9.67 4.39
CA ASP A 200 18.48 -10.75 3.98
C ASP A 200 17.84 -12.11 3.62
N PHE A 201 17.83 -12.41 2.32
CA PHE A 201 17.92 -13.79 1.85
C PHE A 201 19.14 -13.90 0.91
N ASP A 202 20.29 -14.22 1.50
CA ASP A 202 21.46 -14.71 0.79
C ASP A 202 21.11 -16.07 0.18
N GLY A 203 20.70 -16.04 -1.08
CA GLY A 203 20.44 -17.22 -1.89
C GLY A 203 21.73 -17.81 -2.46
N SER A 204 22.73 -18.07 -1.62
CA SER A 204 23.78 -19.03 -1.95
C SER A 204 23.18 -20.44 -1.85
N LEU A 205 22.54 -20.89 -2.93
CA LEU A 205 22.29 -22.32 -3.14
C LEU A 205 23.47 -22.86 -3.93
N ASP A 206 24.39 -23.46 -3.17
CA ASP A 206 25.21 -24.57 -3.65
C ASP A 206 24.27 -25.62 -4.27
N ASP A 207 24.47 -25.92 -5.55
CA ASP A 207 24.08 -27.20 -6.15
C ASP A 207 25.24 -27.66 -7.04
N GLU A 208 26.26 -28.23 -6.40
CA GLU A 208 26.92 -29.40 -6.97
C GLU A 208 25.91 -30.56 -6.95
N LEU A 209 25.56 -31.11 -8.12
CA LEU A 209 25.76 -32.53 -8.49
C LEU A 209 24.94 -32.96 -9.72
N GLU A 210 25.69 -33.43 -10.72
CA GLU A 210 25.47 -34.62 -11.57
C GLU A 210 24.14 -34.79 -12.34
N ASP A 211 24.21 -34.76 -13.69
CA ASP A 211 24.48 -35.94 -14.54
C ASP A 211 23.75 -35.78 -15.90
N SER A 212 24.52 -35.68 -17.00
CA SER A 212 24.18 -36.09 -18.39
C SER A 212 25.37 -35.89 -19.32
#